data_AF-A0AAX3RPS5-F1
#
_entry.id   AF-A0AAX3RPS5-F1
#
_cell.length_a   1.000
_cell.length_b   1.000
_cell.length_c   1.000
_cell.angle_alpha   90.00
_cell.angle_beta   90.00
_cell.angle_gamma   90.00
#
_symmetry.space_group_name_H-M   'P 1'
#
loop_
_entity.id
_entity.type
_entity.pdbx_description
1 polymer ?
#
loop_
_entity_poly.entity_id
_entity_poly.type
_entity_poly.pdbx_seq_one_letter_code
_entity_poly.pdbx_strand_id
1 'polypeptide(L)'
;MFGIKQLINFMEEKFGVTVELNEVGEETVLLYHEELDEKLISEEVMQILPNPVSFHTYIYNDRSEWIIGIALEAETNNPLFLVCLNDDIRVYEKLLNEGENKSDY
;
A
#
# COMPACT_ATOMS: atom_id res chain seq x y z
N MET A 1 0.53 -11.81 3.92
CA MET A 1 1.63 -10.83 3.86
C MET A 1 1.98 -10.62 2.40
N PHE A 2 1.81 -9.41 1.89
CA PHE A 2 2.21 -9.04 0.53
C PHE A 2 3.73 -9.10 0.49
N GLY A 3 4.31 -10.08 -0.22
CA GLY A 3 5.76 -10.26 -0.22
C GLY A 3 6.44 -9.38 -1.28
N ILE A 4 7.72 -9.08 -1.09
CA ILE A 4 8.51 -8.28 -2.05
C ILE A 4 8.50 -8.84 -3.48
N LYS A 5 8.43 -10.16 -3.67
CA LYS A 5 8.26 -10.77 -5.00
C LYS A 5 6.89 -10.46 -5.63
N GLN A 6 5.84 -10.42 -4.83
CA GLN A 6 4.50 -10.05 -5.29
C GLN A 6 4.45 -8.56 -5.66
N LEU A 7 5.17 -7.72 -4.90
CA LEU A 7 5.36 -6.31 -5.25
C LEU A 7 6.07 -6.16 -6.60
N ILE A 8 7.20 -6.84 -6.81
CA ILE A 8 7.96 -6.75 -8.08
C ILE A 8 7.06 -7.13 -9.26
N ASN A 9 6.37 -8.27 -9.17
CA ASN A 9 5.44 -8.69 -10.22
C ASN A 9 4.29 -7.69 -10.41
N PHE A 10 3.72 -7.17 -9.32
CA PHE A 10 2.65 -6.18 -9.39
C PHE A 10 3.12 -4.88 -10.08
N MET A 11 4.31 -4.38 -9.75
CA MET A 11 4.87 -3.17 -10.35
C MET A 11 5.16 -3.34 -11.84
N GLU A 12 5.67 -4.51 -12.23
CA GLU A 12 5.91 -4.85 -13.64
C GLU A 12 4.58 -4.99 -14.41
N GLU A 13 3.61 -5.74 -13.89
CA GLU A 13 2.32 -5.96 -14.57
C GLU A 13 1.47 -4.69 -14.63
N LYS A 14 1.47 -3.88 -13.57
CA LYS A 14 0.59 -2.72 -13.44
C LYS A 14 1.16 -1.47 -14.10
N PHE A 15 2.46 -1.24 -13.97
CA PHE A 15 3.12 0.00 -14.37
C PHE A 15 4.24 -0.21 -15.40
N GLY A 16 4.61 -1.47 -15.71
CA GLY A 16 5.76 -1.75 -16.58
C GLY A 16 7.11 -1.39 -15.94
N VAL A 17 7.16 -1.31 -14.60
CA VAL A 17 8.38 -0.93 -13.86
C VAL A 17 9.09 -2.21 -13.43
N THR A 18 10.31 -2.39 -13.93
CA THR A 18 11.20 -3.48 -13.49
C THR A 18 11.86 -3.06 -12.17
N VAL A 19 11.49 -3.71 -11.08
CA VAL A 19 12.00 -3.44 -9.73
C VAL A 19 13.08 -4.44 -9.37
N GLU A 20 14.30 -3.95 -9.12
CA GLU A 20 15.43 -4.78 -8.67
C GLU A 20 15.33 -5.06 -7.16
N LEU A 21 15.28 -6.34 -6.78
CA LEU A 21 15.05 -6.77 -5.39
C LEU A 21 16.03 -6.13 -4.39
N ASN A 22 17.28 -5.93 -4.77
CA ASN A 22 18.33 -5.41 -3.90
C ASN A 22 18.25 -3.88 -3.71
N GLU A 23 17.39 -3.19 -4.45
CA GLU A 23 17.24 -1.73 -4.44
C GLU A 23 15.93 -1.28 -3.77
N VAL A 24 15.11 -2.23 -3.31
CA VAL A 24 13.87 -1.95 -2.59
C VAL A 24 14.15 -1.78 -1.10
N GLY A 25 13.81 -0.61 -0.57
CA GLY A 25 13.68 -0.39 0.87
C GLY A 25 12.33 -0.90 1.36
N GLU A 26 12.29 -1.48 2.54
CA GLU A 26 11.08 -1.99 3.19
C GLU A 26 11.01 -1.47 4.63
N GLU A 27 9.86 -0.93 5.01
CA GLU A 27 9.59 -0.44 6.36
C GLU A 27 8.19 -0.86 6.80
N THR A 28 8.00 -1.13 8.10
CA THR A 28 6.67 -1.30 8.69
C THR A 28 6.57 -0.45 9.93
N VAL A 29 5.56 0.41 10.00
CA VAL A 29 5.33 1.31 11.12
C VAL A 29 3.88 1.19 11.57
N LEU A 30 3.66 1.12 12.89
CA LEU A 30 2.31 1.24 13.46
C LEU A 30 1.98 2.72 13.57
N LEU A 31 0.92 3.17 12.88
CA LEU A 31 0.53 4.56 12.79
C LEU A 31 -0.90 4.75 13.31
N TYR A 32 -1.11 5.79 14.11
CA TYR A 32 -2.45 6.28 14.44
C TYR A 32 -2.97 7.15 13.29
N HIS A 33 -4.29 7.35 13.21
CA HIS A 33 -4.89 8.19 12.16
C HIS A 33 -4.33 9.62 12.12
N GLU A 34 -3.92 10.16 13.26
CA GLU A 34 -3.30 11.50 13.33
C GLU A 34 -1.90 11.57 12.71
N GLU A 35 -1.26 10.43 12.47
CA GLU A 35 0.08 10.30 11.88
C GLU A 35 0.04 9.93 10.39
N LEU A 36 -1.15 9.60 9.85
CA LEU A 36 -1.31 9.23 8.45
C LEU A 36 -1.30 10.47 7.56
N ASP A 37 -0.48 10.46 6.52
CA ASP A 37 -0.43 11.52 5.52
C ASP A 37 -1.62 11.43 4.56
N GLU A 38 -2.36 12.54 4.39
CA GLU A 38 -3.47 12.65 3.44
C GLU A 38 -3.06 12.34 1.99
N LYS A 39 -1.78 12.48 1.64
CA LYS A 39 -1.23 12.06 0.34
C LYS A 39 -1.22 10.55 0.15
N LEU A 40 -1.04 9.79 1.23
CA LEU A 40 -1.06 8.32 1.22
C LEU A 40 -2.49 7.79 1.32
N ILE A 41 -3.31 8.41 2.17
CA ILE A 41 -4.64 7.90 2.52
C ILE A 41 -5.62 9.07 2.52
N SER A 42 -6.67 9.00 1.70
CA SER A 42 -7.74 10.01 1.74
C SER A 42 -8.52 9.91 3.05
N GLU A 43 -9.16 11.01 3.48
CA GLU A 43 -10.01 11.00 4.68
C GLU A 43 -11.09 9.91 4.65
N GLU A 44 -11.68 9.65 3.47
CA GLU A 44 -12.68 8.61 3.27
C GLU A 44 -12.12 7.20 3.57
N VAL A 45 -10.90 6.92 3.12
CA VAL A 45 -10.22 5.64 3.40
C VAL A 45 -9.76 5.59 4.86
N MET A 46 -9.31 6.70 5.42
CA MET A 46 -8.90 6.76 6.82
C MET A 46 -10.05 6.39 7.76
N GLN A 47 -11.28 6.80 7.47
CA GLN A 47 -12.45 6.47 8.30
C GLN A 47 -12.81 4.98 8.35
N ILE A 48 -12.37 4.20 7.36
CA ILE A 48 -12.63 2.75 7.29
C ILE A 48 -11.46 1.89 7.79
N LEU A 49 -10.28 2.49 7.97
CA LEU A 49 -9.12 1.81 8.52
C LEU A 49 -9.21 1.70 10.05
N PRO A 50 -8.64 0.64 10.65
CA PRO A 50 -8.51 0.52 12.09
C PRO A 50 -7.53 1.58 12.61
N ASN A 51 -7.72 1.99 13.86
CA ASN A 51 -6.83 2.93 14.54
C ASN A 51 -6.29 2.30 15.83
N PRO A 52 -4.98 1.95 15.93
CA PRO A 52 -3.93 2.18 14.93
C PRO A 52 -3.93 1.15 13.78
N VAL A 53 -3.25 1.51 12.68
CA VAL A 53 -3.04 0.66 11.50
C VAL A 53 -1.55 0.36 11.33
N SER A 54 -1.21 -0.86 10.91
CA SER A 54 0.17 -1.20 10.55
C SER A 54 0.38 -0.81 9.09
N PHE A 55 1.24 0.16 8.83
CA PHE A 55 1.52 0.64 7.48
C PHE A 55 2.85 0.08 7.00
N HIS A 56 2.77 -0.71 5.94
CA HIS A 56 3.91 -1.35 5.32
C HIS A 56 4.30 -0.60 4.05
N THR A 57 5.52 -0.10 3.99
CA THR A 57 5.99 0.76 2.91
C THR A 57 7.14 0.10 2.19
N TYR A 58 7.03 0.04 0.86
CA TYR A 58 8.15 -0.23 -0.02
C TYR A 58 8.57 1.05 -0.73
N ILE A 59 9.87 1.29 -0.76
CA ILE A 59 10.46 2.45 -1.44
C ILE A 59 11.40 1.93 -2.51
N TYR A 60 11.22 2.39 -3.75
CA TYR A 60 12.10 2.07 -4.86
C TYR A 60 12.48 3.35 -5.59
N ASN A 61 13.79 3.57 -5.73
CA ASN A 61 14.34 4.76 -6.36
C ASN A 61 15.13 4.36 -7.61
N ASP A 62 14.61 4.70 -8.78
CA ASP A 62 15.32 4.59 -10.06
C ASP A 62 15.32 5.94 -10.77
N ARG A 63 14.47 6.12 -11.80
CA ARG A 63 14.27 7.41 -12.49
C ARG A 63 13.34 8.37 -11.76
N SER A 64 12.40 7.80 -11.01
CA SER A 64 11.41 8.47 -10.17
C SER A 64 11.34 7.73 -8.84
N GLU A 65 10.91 8.41 -7.79
CA GLU A 65 10.65 7.81 -6.49
C GLU A 65 9.31 7.08 -6.51
N TRP A 66 9.34 5.78 -6.21
CA TRP A 66 8.14 4.98 -6.03
C TRP A 66 7.95 4.64 -4.57
N ILE A 67 6.77 4.95 -4.05
CA ILE A 67 6.35 4.58 -2.70
C ILE A 67 5.12 3.71 -2.83
N ILE A 68 5.19 2.47 -2.33
CA ILE A 68 4.06 1.55 -2.28
C ILE A 68 3.72 1.32 -0.82
N GLY A 69 2.58 1.87 -0.41
CA GLY A 69 2.04 1.74 0.93
C GLY A 69 0.96 0.67 0.98
N ILE A 70 1.00 -0.17 2.00
CA ILE A 70 -0.02 -1.19 2.27
C ILE A 70 -0.46 -1.02 3.72
N ALA A 71 -1.71 -0.63 3.90
CA ALA A 71 -2.32 -0.60 5.22
C ALA A 71 -2.75 -2.02 5.60
N LEU A 72 -2.29 -2.48 6.75
CA LEU A 72 -2.53 -3.79 7.32
C LEU A 72 -3.25 -3.63 8.66
N GLU A 73 -4.18 -4.54 8.96
CA GLU A 73 -4.70 -4.66 10.30
C GLU A 73 -3.57 -5.07 11.26
N ALA A 74 -3.41 -4.33 12.36
CA ALA A 74 -2.25 -4.44 13.24
C ALA A 74 -2.11 -5.82 13.94
N GLU A 75 -3.24 -6.50 14.18
CA GLU A 75 -3.23 -7.79 14.88
C GLU A 75 -3.06 -8.98 13.93
N THR A 76 -3.80 -9.00 12.81
CA THR A 76 -3.79 -10.14 11.87
C THR A 76 -2.85 -9.98 10.69
N ASN A 77 -2.31 -8.79 10.43
CA ASN A 77 -1.60 -8.43 9.20
C ASN A 77 -2.44 -8.65 7.93
N ASN A 78 -3.77 -8.61 8.05
CA ASN A 78 -4.68 -8.65 6.91
C ASN A 78 -4.57 -7.33 6.13
N PRO A 79 -4.36 -7.38 4.80
CA PRO A 79 -4.24 -6.17 4.01
C PRO A 79 -5.60 -5.52 3.79
N LEU A 80 -5.67 -4.22 4.08
CA LEU A 80 -6.91 -3.44 4.06
C LEU A 80 -6.95 -2.45 2.91
N PHE A 81 -5.80 -1.87 2.58
CA PHE A 81 -5.67 -0.84 1.56
C PHE A 81 -4.28 -0.88 0.95
N LEU A 82 -4.17 -0.55 -0.33
CA LEU A 82 -2.92 -0.40 -1.05
C LEU A 82 -2.93 0.94 -1.78
N VAL A 83 -1.81 1.65 -1.74
CA VAL A 83 -1.57 2.91 -2.45
C VAL A 83 -0.21 2.88 -3.14
N CYS A 84 -0.12 3.47 -4.32
CA CYS A 84 1.14 3.71 -5.02
C CYS A 84 1.28 5.19 -5.36
N LEU A 85 2.46 5.72 -5.04
CA LEU A 85 2.88 7.07 -5.39
C LEU A 85 4.08 6.98 -6.32
N ASN A 86 4.12 7.91 -7.27
CA ASN A 86 5.26 8.16 -8.14
C ASN A 86 5.58 9.65 -8.03
N ASP A 87 6.78 9.99 -7.54
CA ASP A 87 7.22 11.36 -7.27
C ASP A 87 6.18 12.15 -6.45
N ASP A 88 5.78 11.62 -5.30
CA ASP A 88 4.71 12.14 -4.41
C ASP A 88 3.29 12.21 -5.01
N ILE A 89 3.10 11.80 -6.26
CA ILE A 89 1.79 11.81 -6.92
C ILE A 89 1.16 10.44 -6.77
N ARG A 90 -0.04 10.38 -6.17
CA ARG A 90 -0.83 9.15 -6.09
C ARG A 90 -1.26 8.71 -7.50
N VAL A 91 -0.75 7.58 -7.95
CA VAL A 91 -1.05 7.00 -9.28
C VAL A 91 -1.99 5.80 -9.20
N TYR A 92 -2.13 5.21 -8.01
CA TYR A 92 -3.00 4.06 -7.80
C TYR A 92 -3.40 3.93 -6.33
N GLU A 93 -4.63 3.49 -6.11
CA GLU A 93 -5.10 3.04 -4.80
C GLU A 93 -6.14 1.93 -4.95
N LYS A 94 -6.26 1.07 -3.93
CA LYS A 94 -7.23 -0.02 -3.91
C LYS A 94 -7.56 -0.44 -2.49
N LEU A 95 -8.85 -0.53 -2.17
CA LEU A 95 -9.34 -1.22 -0.98
C LEU A 95 -9.26 -2.72 -1.17
N LEU A 96 -8.71 -3.39 -0.16
CA LEU A 96 -8.49 -4.84 -0.14
C LEU A 96 -9.44 -5.55 0.83
N ASN A 97 -10.12 -4.78 1.70
CA ASN A 97 -11.12 -5.26 2.65
C ASN A 97 -12.56 -5.31 2.09
N GLU A 98 -12.77 -5.02 0.80
CA GLU A 98 -14.05 -5.34 0.18
C GLU A 98 -14.15 -6.85 0.06
N GLY A 99 -14.74 -7.46 1.09
CA GLY A 99 -15.18 -8.83 1.05
C GLY A 99 -15.98 -9.08 -0.22
N GLU A 100 -15.88 -10.32 -0.70
CA GLU A 100 -16.73 -10.93 -1.71
C GLU A 100 -18.23 -10.69 -1.42
N ASN A 101 -18.75 -9.50 -1.71
CA ASN A 101 -20.17 -9.28 -1.90
C ASN A 101 -20.47 -9.35 -3.40
N LYS A 102 -20.17 -10.50 -3.99
CA LYS A 102 -21.01 -11.03 -5.07
C LYS A 102 -22.05 -11.94 -4.44
N SER A 103 -23.04 -11.33 -3.80
CA SER A 103 -24.36 -11.93 -3.73
C SER A 103 -25.06 -11.66 -5.07
N ASP A 104 -24.67 -12.41 -6.10
CA ASP A 104 -25.52 -12.60 -7.29
C ASP A 104 -26.61 -13.61 -6.90
N TYR A 105 -27.80 -13.07 -6.59
CA TYR A 105 -29.05 -13.82 -6.43
C TYR A 105 -29.56 -14.33 -7.78
#